data_AF-A0A963MBI7-F1
#
_entry.id   AF-A0A963MBI7-F1
#
_cell.length_a   1.000
_cell.length_b   1.000
_cell.length_c   1.000
_cell.angle_alpha   90.00
_cell.angle_beta   90.00
_cell.angle_gamma   90.00
#
_symmetry.space_group_name_H-M   'P 1'
#
loop_
_entity.id
_entity.type
_entity.pdbx_description
1 polymer ?
#
loop_
_entity_poly.entity_id
_entity_poly.type
_entity_poly.pdbx_seq_one_letter_code
_entity_poly.pdbx_strand_id
1 'polypeptide(L)'
;MPDDLTVKQWVAYAGLDPRHFESGSSVAKRAKISKAGNRYIRQAPYMPALVASRYEPHVAAYYKHLQEKRGLQKIQAICAVMRKILHAIYGMLHNKQPFDGSKFFDMEKA
;
A
#
# COMPACT_ATOMS: atom_id res chain seq x y z
N MET A 1 -9.67 13.11 1.77
CA MET A 1 -8.74 13.00 2.92
C MET A 1 -8.39 14.42 3.32
N PRO A 2 -8.08 14.70 4.59
CA PRO A 2 -7.59 16.02 4.98
C PRO A 2 -6.26 16.34 4.30
N ASP A 3 -6.14 17.55 3.76
CA ASP A 3 -5.00 18.00 2.93
C ASP A 3 -3.78 18.42 3.77
N ASP A 4 -3.99 18.66 5.07
CA ASP A 4 -2.97 18.98 6.07
C ASP A 4 -2.17 17.74 6.54
N LEU A 5 -2.60 16.54 6.16
CA LEU A 5 -1.95 15.30 6.57
C LEU A 5 -0.83 14.88 5.61
N THR A 6 0.25 14.35 6.18
CA THR A 6 1.31 13.68 5.44
C THR A 6 0.83 12.34 4.85
N VAL A 7 1.53 11.84 3.84
CA VAL A 7 1.24 10.52 3.23
C VAL A 7 1.23 9.37 4.26
N LYS A 8 2.11 9.42 5.28
CA LYS A 8 2.13 8.39 6.34
C LYS A 8 0.86 8.46 7.20
N GLN A 9 0.38 9.67 7.50
CA GLN A 9 -0.87 9.88 8.22
C GLN A 9 -2.09 9.45 7.39
N TRP A 10 -2.09 9.62 6.06
CA TRP A 10 -3.13 9.07 5.19
C TRP A 10 -3.22 7.55 5.31
N VAL A 11 -2.07 6.87 5.31
CA VAL A 11 -2.05 5.41 5.44
C VAL A 11 -2.55 4.95 6.82
N ALA A 12 -2.16 5.65 7.89
CA ALA A 12 -2.67 5.39 9.24
C ALA A 12 -4.18 5.65 9.34
N TYR A 13 -4.66 6.73 8.74
CA TYR A 13 -6.08 7.09 8.70
C TYR A 13 -6.91 6.06 7.91
N ALA A 14 -6.33 5.39 6.91
CA ALA A 14 -6.93 4.23 6.24
C ALA A 14 -6.77 2.90 7.03
N GLY A 15 -5.92 2.85 8.05
CA GLY A 15 -5.62 1.62 8.81
C GLY A 15 -4.86 0.56 8.00
N LEU A 16 -4.05 1.00 7.02
CA LEU A 16 -3.15 0.17 6.20
C LEU A 16 -1.69 0.23 6.71
N ASP A 17 -1.46 0.87 7.85
CA ASP A 17 -0.18 0.92 8.53
C ASP A 17 0.14 -0.41 9.24
N PRO A 18 1.40 -0.89 9.21
CA PRO A 18 1.79 -2.07 9.95
C PRO A 18 1.80 -1.77 11.45
N ARG A 19 1.11 -2.62 12.22
CA ARG A 19 1.10 -2.59 13.68
C ARG A 19 2.14 -3.57 14.22
N HIS A 20 3.09 -3.07 14.98
CA HIS A 20 4.03 -3.85 15.78
C HIS A 20 3.42 -4.11 17.17
N PHE A 21 3.70 -5.28 17.74
CA PHE A 21 3.27 -5.65 19.09
C PHE A 21 4.51 -5.77 19.97
N GLU A 22 4.75 -4.77 20.83
CA GLU A 22 5.93 -4.73 21.71
C GLU A 22 5.59 -4.96 23.20
N SER A 23 4.33 -5.17 23.55
CA SER A 23 3.91 -5.43 24.94
C SER A 23 4.00 -6.92 25.29
N GLY A 24 5.14 -7.35 25.85
CA GLY A 24 5.34 -8.68 26.48
C GLY A 24 6.22 -9.66 25.69
N SER A 25 6.58 -10.80 26.32
CA SER A 25 7.57 -11.82 25.87
C SER A 25 7.35 -12.46 24.49
N SER A 26 6.32 -12.05 23.76
CA SER A 26 6.08 -12.37 22.34
C SER A 26 6.46 -11.20 21.43
N VAL A 27 7.71 -10.76 21.47
CA VAL A 27 8.24 -9.62 20.72
C VAL A 27 8.32 -9.89 19.20
N ALA A 28 8.17 -11.15 18.77
CA ALA A 28 8.36 -11.59 17.38
C ALA A 28 7.06 -11.93 16.62
N LYS A 29 5.90 -11.36 17.00
CA LYS A 29 4.67 -11.58 16.22
C LYS A 29 4.79 -10.90 14.85
N ARG A 30 4.41 -11.62 13.78
CA ARG A 30 4.36 -11.06 12.42
C ARG A 30 3.49 -9.80 12.40
N ALA A 31 4.05 -8.71 11.89
CA ALA A 31 3.33 -7.45 11.73
C ALA A 31 2.07 -7.65 10.86
N LYS A 32 0.96 -7.06 11.30
CA LYS A 32 -0.32 -7.04 10.58
C LYS A 32 -0.73 -5.59 10.35
N ILE A 33 -1.55 -5.33 9.33
CA ILE A 33 -2.17 -4.00 9.20
C ILE A 33 -3.00 -3.68 10.44
N SER A 34 -3.00 -2.41 10.86
CA SER A 34 -3.62 -1.96 12.10
C SER A 34 -5.14 -2.16 12.09
N LYS A 35 -5.79 -1.90 10.94
CA LYS A 35 -7.26 -1.82 10.77
C LYS A 35 -7.97 -0.80 11.67
N ALA A 36 -7.22 0.02 12.41
CA ALA A 36 -7.74 1.01 13.36
C ALA A 36 -8.31 2.27 12.68
N GLY A 37 -7.93 2.52 11.42
CA GLY A 37 -8.44 3.63 10.62
C GLY A 37 -9.80 3.37 9.95
N ASN A 38 -10.26 4.35 9.16
CA ASN A 38 -11.54 4.36 8.49
C ASN A 38 -11.71 3.17 7.53
N ARG A 39 -12.72 2.33 7.78
CA ARG A 39 -12.99 1.10 7.01
C ARG A 39 -13.34 1.36 5.54
N TYR A 40 -14.04 2.45 5.24
CA TYR A 40 -14.49 2.75 3.88
C TYR A 40 -13.32 3.17 3.01
N ILE A 41 -12.43 4.01 3.57
CA ILE A 41 -11.19 4.39 2.91
C ILE A 41 -10.28 3.19 2.74
N ARG A 42 -10.22 2.28 3.71
CA ARG A 42 -9.46 1.04 3.59
C ARG A 42 -9.97 0.14 2.46
N GLN A 43 -11.28 0.08 2.26
CA GLN A 43 -11.92 -0.74 1.23
C GLN A 43 -11.79 -0.13 -0.17
N ALA A 44 -11.82 1.20 -0.28
CA ALA A 44 -11.77 1.92 -1.55
C ALA A 44 -10.62 1.48 -2.50
N PRO A 45 -9.35 1.32 -2.05
CA PRO A 45 -8.26 0.91 -2.93
C PRO A 45 -8.23 -0.61 -3.21
N TYR A 46 -9.11 -1.42 -2.61
CA TYR A 46 -9.07 -2.88 -2.79
C TYR A 46 -9.31 -3.30 -4.25
N MET A 47 -10.43 -2.87 -4.84
CA MET A 47 -10.75 -3.18 -6.24
C MET A 47 -9.75 -2.53 -7.22
N PRO A 48 -9.35 -1.25 -7.07
CA PRO A 48 -8.26 -0.67 -7.85
C PRO A 48 -6.95 -1.45 -7.76
N ALA A 49 -6.57 -1.92 -6.56
CA ALA A 49 -5.36 -2.73 -6.40
C ALA A 49 -5.44 -4.05 -7.18
N LEU A 50 -6.57 -4.75 -7.11
CA LEU A 50 -6.77 -6.01 -7.85
C LEU A 50 -6.69 -5.82 -9.37
N VAL A 51 -7.29 -4.75 -9.89
CA VAL A 51 -7.30 -4.44 -11.32
C VAL A 51 -5.91 -3.97 -11.77
N ALA A 52 -5.31 -3.03 -11.05
CA ALA A 52 -3.99 -2.50 -11.39
C ALA A 52 -2.89 -3.58 -11.34
N SER A 53 -2.94 -4.51 -10.37
CA SER A 53 -2.01 -5.65 -10.32
C SER A 53 -2.14 -6.64 -11.49
N ARG A 54 -3.18 -6.52 -12.32
CA ARG A 54 -3.37 -7.35 -13.53
C ARG A 54 -3.02 -6.61 -14.82
N TYR A 55 -3.39 -5.33 -14.90
CA TYR A 55 -3.39 -4.59 -16.17
C TYR A 55 -2.38 -3.46 -16.25
N GLU A 56 -1.93 -2.91 -15.11
CA GLU A 56 -0.93 -1.84 -15.12
C GLU A 56 0.47 -2.45 -14.95
N PRO A 57 1.37 -2.30 -15.94
CA PRO A 57 2.67 -3.00 -15.94
C PRO A 57 3.51 -2.80 -14.68
N HIS A 58 3.63 -1.57 -14.17
CA HIS A 58 4.48 -1.26 -13.02
C HIS A 58 3.89 -1.80 -11.71
N VAL A 59 2.58 -1.71 -11.53
CA VAL A 59 1.86 -2.27 -10.37
C VAL A 59 1.88 -3.79 -10.41
N ALA A 60 1.72 -4.40 -11.59
CA ALA A 60 1.85 -5.85 -11.78
C ALA A 60 3.27 -6.33 -11.47
N ALA A 61 4.29 -5.62 -11.94
CA ALA A 61 5.70 -5.90 -11.63
C ALA A 61 5.98 -5.78 -10.12
N TYR A 62 5.49 -4.74 -9.46
CA TYR A 62 5.60 -4.58 -8.01
C TYR A 62 4.91 -5.73 -7.27
N TYR A 63 3.70 -6.09 -7.68
CA TYR A 63 2.93 -7.18 -7.09
C TYR A 63 3.70 -8.51 -7.20
N LYS A 64 4.25 -8.84 -8.38
CA LYS A 64 5.07 -10.03 -8.59
C LYS A 64 6.36 -10.00 -7.76
N HIS A 65 7.08 -8.86 -7.75
CA HIS A 65 8.28 -8.69 -6.92
C HIS A 65 7.99 -8.97 -5.44
N LEU A 66 6.87 -8.48 -4.90
CA LEU A 66 6.47 -8.75 -3.52
C LEU A 66 6.24 -10.24 -3.25
N GLN A 67 5.69 -10.98 -4.21
CA GLN A 67 5.47 -12.42 -4.06
C GLN A 67 6.76 -13.22 -4.21
N GLU A 68 7.53 -12.94 -5.26
CA GLU A 68 8.68 -13.74 -5.68
C GLU A 68 9.93 -13.44 -4.85
N LYS A 69 10.22 -12.16 -4.59
CA LYS A 69 11.44 -11.74 -3.86
C LYS A 69 11.21 -11.66 -2.36
N ARG A 70 10.02 -11.25 -1.92
CA ARG A 70 9.70 -11.10 -0.49
C ARG A 70 8.88 -12.24 0.10
N GLY A 71 8.46 -13.21 -0.71
CA GLY A 71 7.69 -14.37 -0.27
C GLY A 71 6.31 -14.02 0.29
N LEU A 72 5.74 -12.86 -0.06
CA LEU A 72 4.45 -12.44 0.46
C LEU A 72 3.30 -13.24 -0.17
N GLN A 73 2.34 -13.64 0.66
CA GLN A 73 1.11 -14.26 0.18
C GLN A 73 0.31 -13.27 -0.67
N LYS A 74 -0.54 -13.78 -1.56
CA LYS A 74 -1.36 -12.98 -2.49
C LYS A 74 -2.05 -11.80 -1.80
N ILE A 75 -2.72 -12.05 -0.67
CA ILE A 75 -3.44 -10.99 0.07
C ILE A 75 -2.50 -9.97 0.71
N GLN A 76 -1.31 -10.39 1.17
CA GLN A 76 -0.31 -9.48 1.74
C GLN A 76 0.28 -8.57 0.67
N ALA A 77 0.57 -9.12 -0.52
CA ALA A 77 1.02 -8.35 -1.66
C ALA A 77 -0.06 -7.35 -2.12
N ILE A 78 -1.34 -7.74 -2.17
CA ILE A 78 -2.44 -6.80 -2.46
C ILE A 78 -2.53 -5.70 -1.41
N CYS A 79 -2.42 -6.01 -0.10
CA CYS A 79 -2.41 -4.98 0.94
C CYS A 79 -1.25 -3.98 0.77
N ALA A 80 -0.08 -4.45 0.35
CA ALA A 80 1.06 -3.58 0.07
C ALA A 80 0.84 -2.72 -1.20
N VAL A 81 0.17 -3.25 -2.22
CA VAL A 81 -0.28 -2.48 -3.40
C VAL A 81 -1.30 -1.43 -2.99
N MET A 82 -2.31 -1.76 -2.19
CA MET A 82 -3.30 -0.80 -1.67
C MET A 82 -2.63 0.37 -0.94
N ARG A 83 -1.66 0.06 -0.07
CA ARG A 83 -0.87 1.09 0.62
C ARG A 83 -0.13 1.99 -0.36
N LYS A 84 0.50 1.42 -1.39
CA LYS A 84 1.27 2.18 -2.38
C LYS A 84 0.38 2.99 -3.32
N ILE A 85 -0.83 2.52 -3.62
CA ILE A 85 -1.87 3.28 -4.31
C ILE A 85 -2.26 4.53 -3.51
N LEU A 86 -2.41 4.44 -2.18
CA LEU A 86 -2.64 5.63 -1.36
C LEU A 86 -1.50 6.65 -1.45
N HIS A 87 -0.24 6.18 -1.52
CA HIS A 87 0.90 7.06 -1.77
C HIS A 87 0.83 7.73 -3.15
N ALA A 88 0.44 6.97 -4.18
CA ALA A 88 0.28 7.50 -5.53
C ALA A 88 -0.83 8.55 -5.61
N ILE A 89 -2.01 8.27 -5.02
CA ILE A 89 -3.13 9.22 -4.95
C ILE A 89 -2.70 10.51 -4.23
N TYR A 90 -2.00 10.39 -3.11
CA TYR A 90 -1.45 11.55 -2.40
C TYR A 90 -0.54 12.39 -3.31
N GLY A 91 0.42 11.75 -3.99
CA GLY A 91 1.34 12.44 -4.90
C GLY A 91 0.64 13.09 -6.11
N MET A 92 -0.36 12.41 -6.68
CA MET A 92 -1.16 12.94 -7.79
C MET A 92 -1.93 14.20 -7.39
N LEU A 93 -2.59 14.16 -6.23
CA LEU A 93 -3.40 15.28 -5.73
C LEU A 93 -2.52 16.45 -5.29
N HIS A 94 -1.41 16.18 -4.58
CA HIS A 94 -0.51 17.21 -4.10
C HIS A 94 0.21 17.94 -5.24
N ASN A 95 0.68 17.19 -6.24
CA ASN A 95 1.42 17.75 -7.37
C ASN A 95 0.54 18.11 -8.58
N LYS A 96 -0.77 17.86 -8.50
CA LYS A 96 -1.74 18.03 -9.60
C LYS A 96 -1.28 17.34 -10.89
N GLN A 97 -0.79 16.10 -10.76
CA GLN A 97 -0.30 15.28 -11.87
C GLN A 97 -1.15 14.02 -12.03
N PRO A 98 -1.29 13.49 -13.27
CA PRO A 98 -1.92 12.20 -13.49
C PRO A 98 -1.09 11.07 -12.88
N PHE A 99 -1.69 9.87 -12.80
CA PHE A 99 -0.98 8.68 -12.36
C PHE A 99 0.17 8.36 -13.32
N ASP A 100 1.31 8.01 -12.75
CA ASP A 100 2.52 7.63 -13.47
C ASP A 100 3.05 6.32 -12.89
N GLY A 101 2.94 5.24 -13.67
CA GLY A 101 3.36 3.89 -13.27
C GLY A 101 4.85 3.79 -12.98
N SER A 102 5.69 4.56 -13.67
CA SER A 102 7.15 4.53 -13.48
C SER A 102 7.55 4.96 -12.07
N LYS A 103 6.84 5.92 -11.48
CA LYS A 103 6.99 6.36 -10.08
C LYS A 103 6.40 5.35 -9.10
N PHE A 104 5.47 4.50 -9.55
CA PHE A 104 4.91 3.45 -8.73
C PHE A 104 5.93 2.34 -8.50
N PHE A 105 6.60 1.84 -9.54
CA PHE A 105 7.65 0.84 -9.36
C PHE A 105 8.66 0.90 -10.49
N ASP A 106 9.90 1.14 -10.10
CA ASP A 106 11.04 1.11 -11.02
C ASP A 106 11.37 -0.35 -11.35
N MET A 107 11.15 -0.73 -12.60
CA MET A 107 11.41 -2.09 -13.08
C MET A 107 12.90 -2.39 -13.25
N GLU A 108 13.74 -1.37 -13.39
CA GLU A 108 15.19 -1.53 -13.57
C GLU A 108 15.90 -1.82 -12.24
N LYS A 109 15.25 -1.48 -11.11
CA LYS A 109 15.77 -1.67 -9.74
C LYS A 109 15.06 -2.78 -8.95
N ALA A 110 14.32 -3.65 -9.65
CA ALA A 110 13.43 -4.67 -9.11
C ALA A 110 14.13 -5.95 -8.62
#